data_AF-A0A7J0BJD3-F1
#
_entry.id   AF-A0A7J0BJD3-F1
#
_cell.length_a   1.000
_cell.length_b   1.000
_cell.length_c   1.000
_cell.angle_alpha   90.00
_cell.angle_beta   90.00
_cell.angle_gamma   90.00
#
_symmetry.space_group_name_H-M   'P 1'
#
loop_
_entity.id
_entity.type
_entity.pdbx_description
1 polymer ?
#
loop_
_entity_poly.entity_id
_entity_poly.type
_entity_poly.pdbx_seq_one_letter_code
_entity_poly.pdbx_strand_id
1 'polypeptide(L)'
;MPMVKCQQCGKAFSADAGRIRLGRAKYCSRSCSAAARRTPKEATCLWCRSTFTKGRGSQKYCSLDCANEALRAASYKKASSGKKKPNRPATLYCACFEDPWANGSIKPDKYGNTFRTPDFGLGF
;
A
#
# COMPACT_ATOMS: atom_id res chain seq x y z
N MET A 1 6.53 36.63 22.24
CA MET A 1 6.76 35.56 21.24
C MET A 1 8.18 35.05 21.41
N PRO A 2 8.41 33.76 21.69
CA PRO A 2 9.76 33.19 21.86
C PRO A 2 10.59 33.22 20.57
N MET A 3 11.90 33.47 20.70
CA MET A 3 12.86 33.43 19.60
C MET A 3 13.56 32.08 19.52
N VAL A 4 13.65 31.51 18.32
CA VAL A 4 14.27 30.20 18.06
C VAL A 4 15.31 30.33 16.95
N LYS A 5 16.41 29.59 17.05
CA LYS A 5 17.44 29.53 16.01
C LYS A 5 17.05 28.51 14.92
N CYS A 6 17.18 28.92 13.65
CA CYS A 6 16.96 28.03 12.51
C CYS A 6 18.09 27.00 12.39
N GLN A 7 17.74 25.71 12.28
CA GLN A 7 18.72 24.62 12.15
C GLN A 7 19.45 24.57 10.79
N GLN A 8 19.08 25.40 9.82
CA GLN A 8 19.71 25.42 8.49
C GLN A 8 20.57 26.65 8.25
N CYS A 9 20.07 27.83 8.62
CA CYS A 9 20.77 29.10 8.38
C CYS A 9 21.28 29.78 9.65
N GLY A 10 20.99 29.24 10.84
CA GLY A 10 21.41 29.80 12.13
C GLY A 10 20.67 31.07 12.58
N LYS A 11 19.89 31.71 11.70
CA LYS A 11 19.16 32.95 12.00
C LYS A 11 18.12 32.75 13.10
N ALA A 12 17.99 33.72 13.99
CA ALA A 12 16.93 33.75 14.98
C ALA A 12 15.62 34.23 14.33
N PHE A 13 14.51 33.57 14.64
CA PHE A 13 13.19 33.94 14.17
C PHE A 13 12.14 33.79 15.28
N SER A 14 11.08 34.58 15.21
CA SER A 14 9.95 34.49 16.12
C SER A 14 9.05 33.33 15.70
N ALA A 15 8.75 32.43 16.64
CA ALA A 15 7.81 31.34 16.42
C ALA A 15 6.72 31.33 17.50
N ASP A 16 5.56 30.78 17.14
CA ASP A 16 4.49 30.53 18.10
C ASP A 16 4.92 29.52 19.18
N ALA A 17 4.58 29.80 20.43
CA ALA A 17 4.94 28.96 21.57
C ALA A 17 4.35 27.54 21.47
N GLY A 18 3.13 27.41 20.93
CA GLY A 18 2.52 26.11 20.67
C GLY A 18 3.29 25.29 19.64
N ARG A 19 3.76 25.92 18.55
CA ARG A 19 4.62 25.24 17.56
C ARG A 19 5.97 24.81 18.12
N ILE A 20 6.52 25.57 19.06
CA ILE A 20 7.77 25.20 19.77
C ILE A 20 7.52 24.00 20.68
N ARG A 21 6.43 24.00 21.46
CA ARG A 21 6.07 22.88 22.35
C ARG A 21 5.89 21.57 21.58
N LEU A 22 5.35 21.65 20.36
CA LEU A 22 5.20 20.49 19.45
C LEU A 22 6.48 20.14 18.68
N GLY A 23 7.58 20.89 18.84
CA GLY A 23 8.84 20.67 18.13
C GLY A 23 8.77 20.91 16.62
N ARG A 24 7.79 21.67 16.12
CA ARG A 24 7.57 21.94 14.69
C ARG A 24 8.30 23.21 14.21
N ALA A 25 8.67 24.11 15.10
CA ALA A 25 9.36 25.38 14.81
C ALA A 25 10.89 25.23 14.65
N LYS A 26 11.35 24.42 13.68
CA LYS A 26 12.79 24.13 13.47
C LYS A 26 13.48 25.04 12.45
N TYR A 27 12.72 25.65 11.55
CA TYR A 27 13.25 26.40 10.40
C TYR A 27 12.52 27.74 10.27
N CYS A 28 13.26 28.79 9.89
CA CYS A 28 12.71 30.15 9.76
C CYS A 28 11.82 30.33 8.53
N SER A 29 11.98 29.51 7.49
CA SER A 29 11.26 29.62 6.23
C SER A 29 11.01 28.27 5.57
N ARG A 30 10.08 28.25 4.61
CA ARG A 30 9.80 27.07 3.77
C ARG A 30 11.02 26.68 2.92
N SER A 31 11.84 27.65 2.49
CA SER A 31 13.08 27.39 1.76
C SER A 31 14.11 26.66 2.62
N CYS A 32 14.31 27.09 3.87
CA CYS A 32 15.19 26.39 4.82
C CYS A 32 14.67 24.98 5.11
N SER A 33 13.36 24.83 5.34
CA SER A 33 12.75 23.50 5.53
C SER A 33 12.94 22.58 4.32
N ALA A 34 12.83 23.10 3.11
CA ALA A 34 13.06 22.33 1.89
C ALA A 34 14.54 21.96 1.70
N ALA A 35 15.47 22.87 1.98
CA ALA A 35 16.90 22.61 1.95
C ALA A 35 17.29 21.49 2.92
N ALA A 36 16.79 21.55 4.16
CA ALA A 36 17.00 20.50 5.17
C ALA A 36 16.50 19.12 4.73
N ARG A 37 15.43 19.06 3.92
CA ARG A 37 14.87 17.81 3.42
C ARG A 37 15.66 17.22 2.26
N ARG A 38 16.39 18.06 1.52
CA ARG A 38 17.17 17.68 0.33
C ARG A 38 18.59 17.22 0.65
N THR A 39 19.05 17.39 1.89
CA THR A 39 20.38 16.91 2.28
C THR A 39 20.45 15.39 2.08
N PRO A 40 21.39 14.89 1.25
CA PRO A 40 21.54 13.47 1.02
C PRO A 40 21.83 12.78 2.34
N LYS A 41 21.12 11.68 2.61
CA LYS A 41 21.33 10.88 3.82
C LYS A 41 22.09 9.64 3.46
N GLU A 42 23.18 9.39 4.16
CA GLU A 42 23.91 8.14 4.01
C GLU A 42 23.10 6.99 4.63
N ALA A 43 23.14 5.85 3.98
CA ALA A 43 22.53 4.64 4.50
C ALA A 43 23.24 3.39 3.97
N THR A 44 23.09 2.32 4.73
CA THR A 44 23.57 1.00 4.36
C THR A 44 22.51 0.26 3.56
N CYS A 45 22.91 -0.37 2.45
CA CYS A 45 22.03 -1.24 1.67
C CYS A 45 21.71 -2.50 2.48
N LEU A 46 20.43 -2.89 2.54
CA LEU A 46 20.02 -4.11 3.28
C LEU A 46 20.50 -5.41 2.63
N TRP A 47 20.84 -5.38 1.34
CA TRP A 47 21.26 -6.55 0.58
C TRP A 47 22.78 -6.70 0.54
N CYS A 48 23.48 -5.73 -0.06
CA CYS A 48 24.93 -5.78 -0.24
C CYS A 48 25.75 -5.10 0.87
N ARG A 49 25.09 -4.45 1.85
CA ARG A 49 25.71 -3.75 3.00
C ARG A 49 26.65 -2.60 2.66
N SER A 50 26.74 -2.18 1.39
CA SER A 50 27.50 -0.99 1.01
C SER A 50 26.81 0.30 1.50
N THR A 51 27.61 1.32 1.78
CA THR A 51 27.15 2.67 2.10
C THR A 51 26.79 3.41 0.81
N PHE A 52 25.60 4.01 0.77
CA PHE A 52 25.11 4.78 -0.38
C PHE A 52 24.32 6.02 0.07
N THR A 53 24.18 6.98 -0.84
CA THR A 53 23.39 8.19 -0.61
C THR A 53 21.93 7.96 -1.01
N LYS A 54 21.02 8.07 -0.05
CA LYS A 54 19.58 7.97 -0.30
C LYS A 54 19.08 9.23 -1.01
N GLY A 55 18.53 9.07 -2.20
CA GLY A 55 17.79 10.14 -2.88
C GLY A 55 16.36 10.30 -2.35
N ARG A 56 15.77 9.22 -1.81
CA ARG A 56 14.42 9.21 -1.23
C ARG A 56 14.44 8.57 0.16
N GLY A 57 13.62 9.08 1.07
CA GLY A 57 13.56 8.56 2.45
C GLY A 57 13.15 7.08 2.56
N SER A 58 12.40 6.56 1.59
CA SER A 58 11.95 5.17 1.52
C SER A 58 12.90 4.21 0.79
N GLN A 59 13.99 4.71 0.20
CA GLN A 59 14.92 3.89 -0.58
C GLN A 59 15.75 2.99 0.35
N LYS A 60 15.60 1.67 0.21
CA LYS A 60 16.27 0.67 1.09
C LYS A 60 17.53 0.06 0.48
N TYR A 61 17.67 0.13 -0.84
CA TYR A 61 18.71 -0.52 -1.61
C TYR A 61 19.51 0.51 -2.41
N CYS A 62 20.79 0.22 -2.64
CA CYS A 62 21.70 1.10 -3.39
C CYS A 62 21.35 1.16 -4.88
N SER A 63 20.95 0.03 -5.48
CA SER A 63 20.62 -0.11 -6.89
C SER A 63 19.31 -0.87 -7.10
N LEU A 64 18.79 -0.82 -8.33
CA LEU A 64 17.64 -1.61 -8.76
C LEU A 64 17.96 -3.11 -8.73
N ASP A 65 19.19 -3.50 -9.03
CA ASP A 65 19.63 -4.90 -9.01
C ASP A 65 19.56 -5.50 -7.61
N CYS A 66 20.11 -4.80 -6.61
CA CYS A 66 20.00 -5.21 -5.21
C CYS A 66 18.55 -5.30 -4.73
N ALA A 67 17.68 -4.41 -5.23
CA ALA A 67 16.25 -4.47 -4.92
C ALA A 67 15.59 -5.72 -5.53
N ASN A 68 15.90 -6.02 -6.79
CA ASN A 68 15.37 -7.19 -7.50
C ASN A 68 15.87 -8.50 -6.89
N GLU A 69 17.16 -8.58 -6.52
CA GLU A 69 17.74 -9.74 -5.83
C GLU A 69 17.08 -9.98 -4.48
N ALA A 70 16.90 -8.93 -3.68
CA ALA A 70 16.18 -9.03 -2.42
C ALA A 70 14.71 -9.48 -2.60
N LEU A 71 14.02 -9.02 -3.65
CA LEU A 71 12.66 -9.46 -3.99
C LEU A 71 12.61 -10.94 -4.40
N ARG A 72 13.57 -11.40 -5.20
CA ARG A 72 13.70 -12.82 -5.59
C ARG A 72 13.99 -13.72 -4.38
N ALA A 73 14.86 -13.28 -3.47
CA ALA A 73 15.12 -14.00 -2.23
C ALA A 73 13.87 -14.07 -1.33
N ALA A 74 13.05 -13.02 -1.31
CA ALA A 74 11.80 -12.99 -0.55
C ALA A 74 10.71 -13.88 -1.15
N SER A 75 10.61 -13.97 -2.49
CA SER A 75 9.63 -14.85 -3.15
C SER A 75 9.92 -16.33 -2.92
N TYR A 76 11.19 -16.73 -2.89
CA TYR A 76 11.60 -18.09 -2.56
C TYR A 76 11.08 -18.54 -1.18
N LYS A 77 11.16 -17.66 -0.16
CA LYS A 77 10.64 -17.96 1.18
C LYS A 77 9.11 -18.05 1.23
N LYS A 78 8.39 -17.35 0.34
CA LYS A 78 6.92 -17.43 0.29
C LYS A 78 6.43 -18.74 -0.31
N ALA A 79 7.16 -19.30 -1.27
CA ALA A 79 6.84 -20.59 -1.89
C ALA A 79 6.99 -21.76 -0.89
N SER A 80 7.97 -21.70 0.01
CA SER A 80 8.18 -22.72 1.05
C SER A 80 7.21 -22.58 2.22
N SER A 81 6.75 -21.37 2.55
CA SER A 81 5.64 -21.16 3.50
C SER A 81 4.27 -21.39 2.84
N GLY A 82 4.13 -22.48 2.10
CA GLY A 82 2.88 -22.92 1.51
C GLY A 82 1.85 -23.18 2.61
N LYS A 83 1.11 -22.14 3.01
CA LYS A 83 -0.22 -22.35 3.59
C LYS A 83 -1.02 -23.05 2.50
N LYS A 84 -1.09 -24.39 2.57
CA LYS A 84 -2.09 -25.16 1.84
C LYS A 84 -3.39 -24.39 2.06
N LYS A 85 -3.98 -23.85 0.99
CA LYS A 85 -5.35 -23.34 1.07
C LYS A 85 -6.13 -24.50 1.69
N PRO A 86 -6.88 -24.30 2.79
CA PRO A 86 -7.72 -25.36 3.29
C PRO A 86 -8.57 -25.81 2.11
N ASN A 87 -8.59 -27.12 1.89
CA ASN A 87 -9.32 -27.76 0.81
C ASN A 87 -10.80 -27.45 1.07
N ARG A 88 -11.29 -26.29 0.63
CA ARG A 88 -12.71 -25.97 0.68
C ARG A 88 -13.34 -26.94 -0.30
N PRO A 89 -14.16 -27.91 0.15
CA PRO A 89 -14.90 -28.72 -0.79
C PRO A 89 -15.71 -27.78 -1.68
N ALA A 90 -15.85 -28.11 -2.95
CA ALA A 90 -16.63 -27.34 -3.93
C ALA A 90 -18.13 -27.23 -3.58
N THR A 91 -18.54 -27.65 -2.38
CA THR A 91 -19.89 -27.67 -1.85
C THR A 91 -20.18 -26.52 -0.89
N LEU A 92 -19.36 -25.47 -0.84
CA LEU A 92 -19.74 -24.20 -0.21
C LEU A 92 -20.79 -23.43 -1.04
N TYR A 93 -21.77 -24.15 -1.60
CA TYR A 93 -23.09 -23.57 -1.74
C TYR A 93 -23.62 -23.41 -0.32
N CYS A 94 -23.93 -22.18 0.02
CA CYS A 94 -24.66 -21.84 1.22
C CYS A 94 -25.97 -22.66 1.20
N ALA A 95 -26.13 -23.62 2.10
CA ALA A 95 -27.35 -24.42 2.25
C ALA A 95 -28.51 -23.60 2.87
N CYS A 96 -28.76 -22.37 2.38
CA CYS A 96 -29.83 -21.50 2.86
C CYS A 96 -30.54 -20.67 1.77
N PHE A 97 -30.30 -20.92 0.48
CA PHE A 97 -31.17 -20.34 -0.56
C PHE A 97 -31.43 -21.38 -1.65
N GLU A 98 -32.36 -22.30 -1.36
CA GLU A 98 -33.01 -23.06 -2.42
C GLU A 98 -33.58 -22.08 -3.43
N ASP A 99 -33.12 -22.19 -4.67
CA ASP A 99 -33.53 -21.32 -5.77
C ASP A 99 -35.07 -21.36 -5.89
N PRO A 100 -35.79 -20.27 -5.61
CA PRO A 100 -37.26 -20.28 -5.58
C PRO A 100 -37.91 -20.53 -6.96
N TRP A 101 -37.10 -20.53 -8.02
CA TRP A 101 -37.48 -20.93 -9.37
C TRP A 101 -37.44 -22.44 -9.59
N ALA A 102 -36.62 -23.18 -8.82
CA ALA A 102 -36.51 -24.64 -8.93
C ALA A 102 -37.65 -25.37 -8.19
N ASN A 103 -38.18 -24.78 -7.12
CA ASN A 103 -39.29 -25.34 -6.36
C ASN A 103 -40.69 -24.89 -6.85
N GLY A 104 -40.76 -24.11 -7.93
CA GLY A 104 -42.03 -23.68 -8.55
C GLY A 104 -42.84 -22.67 -7.72
N SER A 105 -42.22 -21.97 -6.77
CA SER A 105 -42.92 -21.05 -5.87
C SER A 105 -43.35 -19.73 -6.52
N ILE A 106 -42.84 -19.41 -7.72
CA ILE A 106 -43.15 -18.19 -8.46
C ILE A 106 -43.91 -18.57 -9.73
N LYS A 107 -45.18 -18.14 -9.85
CA LYS A 107 -45.98 -18.36 -11.07
C LYS A 107 -45.36 -17.57 -12.23
N PRO A 108 -45.31 -18.12 -13.46
CA PRO A 108 -44.82 -17.38 -14.61
C PRO A 108 -45.72 -16.16 -14.85
N ASP A 109 -45.10 -14.98 -14.96
CA ASP A 109 -45.81 -13.73 -15.21
C ASP A 109 -46.59 -13.81 -16.53
N LYS A 110 -47.76 -13.18 -16.56
CA LYS A 110 -48.71 -13.17 -17.71
C LYS A 110 -48.12 -12.65 -19.02
N TYR A 111 -46.94 -12.04 -18.98
CA TYR A 111 -46.24 -11.44 -20.12
C TYR A 111 -44.95 -12.19 -20.53
N GLY A 112 -44.68 -13.38 -19.99
CA GLY A 112 -43.45 -14.16 -20.21
C GLY A 112 -43.31 -14.84 -21.58
N ASN A 113 -43.85 -14.28 -22.66
CA ASN A 113 -43.72 -14.84 -24.02
C ASN A 113 -42.90 -13.96 -24.97
N THR A 114 -41.92 -13.23 -24.44
CA THR A 114 -40.76 -12.79 -25.22
C THR A 114 -39.56 -13.62 -24.76
N PHE A 115 -39.24 -14.62 -25.60
CA PHE A 115 -38.01 -15.40 -25.63
C PHE A 115 -36.90 -14.90 -24.69
N ARG A 116 -36.73 -15.54 -23.53
CA ARG A 116 -35.40 -15.63 -22.92
C ARG A 116 -34.59 -16.58 -23.80
N THR A 117 -34.08 -16.09 -24.91
CA THR A 117 -33.11 -16.83 -25.72
C THR A 117 -31.91 -17.15 -24.84
N PRO A 118 -31.49 -18.42 -24.75
CA PRO A 118 -30.21 -18.75 -24.14
C PRO A 118 -29.10 -18.11 -24.98
N ASP A 119 -28.24 -17.30 -24.35
CA ASP A 119 -27.05 -16.77 -24.99
C ASP A 119 -26.01 -17.91 -25.10
N PHE A 120 -25.75 -18.35 -26.33
CA PHE A 120 -24.95 -19.54 -26.65
C PHE A 120 -23.42 -19.35 -26.51
N GLY A 121 -22.93 -18.35 -25.75
CA GLY A 121 -21.49 -18.15 -25.52
C GLY A 121 -20.88 -18.94 -24.36
N LEU A 122 -21.70 -19.42 -23.41
CA LEU A 122 -21.26 -20.13 -22.20
C LEU A 122 -21.91 -21.52 -22.16
N GLY A 123 -21.29 -22.47 -22.88
CA GLY A 123 -21.74 -23.85 -22.99
C GLY A 123 -21.49 -24.68 -21.72
N PHE A 124 -22.55 -25.41 -21.35
CA PHE A 124 -22.67 -26.61 -20.50
C PHE A 124 -21.88 -26.69 -19.18
#